data_AF-A0A1B9RVL0-F1
#
_entry.id   AF-A0A1B9RVL0-F1
#
_cell.length_a   1.000
_cell.length_b   1.000
_cell.length_c   1.000
_cell.angle_alpha   90.00
_cell.angle_beta   90.00
_cell.angle_gamma   90.00
#
_symmetry.space_group_name_H-M   'P 1'
#
loop_
_entity.id
_entity.type
_entity.pdbx_description
1 polymer ?
#
loop_
_entity_poly.entity_id
_entity_poly.type
_entity_poly.pdbx_seq_one_letter_code
_entity_poly.pdbx_strand_id
1 'polypeptide(L)'
;MSVTGDVWLDDFSIKFENGESLEFSDLVADHFSVDGRNVPASVYRVKEPGDPELQNGNQLCGAGDVTFVASWADGSGSTAITVFNGKRAPRSNDEMCALYTYEDPK
;
A
#
# COMPACT_ATOMS: atom_id res chain seq x y z
N MET A 1 -1.37 -0.41 -19.65
CA MET A 1 -2.48 -0.79 -18.76
C MET A 1 -1.98 -0.66 -17.34
N SER A 2 -2.78 -0.08 -16.44
CA SER A 2 -2.42 -0.02 -15.02
C SER A 2 -2.47 -1.43 -14.42
N VAL A 3 -1.52 -1.77 -13.55
CA VAL A 3 -1.43 -3.09 -12.91
C VAL A 3 -2.56 -3.28 -11.90
N THR A 4 -2.91 -2.21 -11.18
CA THR A 4 -3.91 -2.19 -10.11
C THR A 4 -5.27 -1.66 -10.58
N GLY A 5 -5.30 -0.85 -11.65
CA GLY A 5 -6.47 -0.06 -12.00
C GLY A 5 -6.65 1.15 -11.07
N ASP A 6 -7.86 1.65 -10.98
CA ASP A 6 -8.23 2.65 -9.96
C ASP A 6 -8.18 2.04 -8.55
N VAL A 7 -7.76 2.86 -7.57
CA VAL A 7 -7.66 2.45 -6.16
C VAL A 7 -8.31 3.49 -5.26
N TRP A 8 -9.05 2.99 -4.26
CA TRP A 8 -9.59 3.79 -3.17
C TRP A 8 -8.93 3.35 -1.88
N LEU A 9 -8.27 4.29 -1.21
CA LEU A 9 -7.60 4.07 0.07
C LEU A 9 -8.24 4.99 1.11
N ASP A 10 -8.63 4.41 2.24
CA ASP A 10 -9.07 5.14 3.43
C ASP A 10 -8.43 4.53 4.69
N ASP A 11 -8.85 4.99 5.87
CA ASP A 11 -8.29 4.53 7.15
C ASP A 11 -8.65 3.08 7.51
N PHE A 12 -9.58 2.46 6.79
CA PHE A 12 -10.14 1.15 7.07
C PHE A 12 -9.82 0.11 6.01
N SER A 13 -9.56 0.52 4.77
CA SER A 13 -9.28 -0.42 3.69
C SER A 13 -8.57 0.20 2.49
N ILE A 14 -7.98 -0.67 1.68
CA ILE A 14 -7.65 -0.41 0.27
C ILE A 14 -8.55 -1.26 -0.60
N LYS A 15 -9.20 -0.64 -1.59
CA LYS A 15 -10.08 -1.27 -2.57
C LYS A 15 -9.58 -1.04 -3.98
N PHE A 16 -9.59 -2.10 -4.79
CA PHE A 16 -9.15 -2.10 -6.18
C PHE A 16 -10.34 -2.06 -7.15
N GLU A 17 -10.11 -1.59 -8.37
CA GLU A 17 -11.13 -1.44 -9.44
C GLU A 17 -11.89 -2.74 -9.74
N ASN A 18 -11.22 -3.89 -9.66
CA ASN A 18 -11.82 -5.20 -9.90
C ASN A 18 -12.71 -5.70 -8.74
N GLY A 19 -12.82 -4.93 -7.66
CA GLY A 19 -13.64 -5.23 -6.49
C GLY A 19 -12.92 -5.94 -5.35
N GLU A 20 -11.67 -6.36 -5.55
CA GLU A 20 -10.85 -6.90 -4.46
C GLU A 20 -10.47 -5.80 -3.46
N SER A 21 -10.20 -6.20 -2.21
CA SER A 21 -9.90 -5.26 -1.14
C SER A 21 -9.11 -5.91 -0.01
N LEU A 22 -8.35 -5.12 0.72
CA LEU A 22 -7.76 -5.48 2.00
C LEU A 22 -8.29 -4.55 3.10
N GLU A 23 -8.86 -5.13 4.15
CA GLU A 23 -9.26 -4.38 5.35
C GLU A 23 -8.05 -4.15 6.26
N PHE A 24 -8.03 -3.02 6.95
CA PHE A 24 -7.03 -2.65 7.94
C PHE A 24 -7.53 -2.91 9.35
N SER A 25 -6.64 -3.38 10.22
CA SER A 25 -6.93 -3.54 11.65
C SER A 25 -6.53 -2.31 12.45
N ASP A 26 -5.36 -1.73 12.15
CA ASP A 26 -4.74 -0.67 12.94
C ASP A 26 -3.88 0.24 12.07
N LEU A 27 -3.88 1.54 12.37
CA LEU A 27 -2.81 2.46 11.98
C LEU A 27 -1.63 2.26 12.95
N VAL A 28 -0.53 1.69 12.45
CA VAL A 28 0.63 1.32 13.28
C VAL A 28 1.74 2.36 13.28
N ALA A 29 1.74 3.29 12.32
CA ALA A 29 2.63 4.45 12.30
C ALA A 29 2.03 5.60 11.44
N ASP A 30 2.40 6.83 11.78
CA ASP A 30 2.02 8.08 11.13
C ASP A 30 3.22 8.77 10.41
N HIS A 31 4.37 8.09 10.37
CA HIS A 31 5.59 8.52 9.69
C HIS A 31 6.29 7.31 9.08
N PHE A 32 7.01 7.53 7.98
CA PHE A 32 7.71 6.49 7.24
C PHE A 32 9.00 7.00 6.63
N SER A 33 10.05 6.18 6.56
CA SER A 33 11.31 6.56 5.94
C SER A 33 11.32 6.16 4.46
N VAL A 34 11.31 7.14 3.57
CA VAL A 34 11.42 6.96 2.12
C VAL A 34 12.80 7.41 1.68
N ASP A 35 13.61 6.49 1.17
CA ASP A 35 14.99 6.75 0.71
C ASP A 35 15.85 7.47 1.77
N GLY A 36 15.71 7.05 3.03
CA GLY A 36 16.41 7.61 4.18
C GLY A 36 15.86 8.95 4.70
N ARG A 37 14.74 9.45 4.16
CA ARG A 37 14.07 10.67 4.64
C ARG A 37 12.77 10.33 5.33
N ASN A 38 12.59 10.86 6.54
CA ASN A 38 11.33 10.69 7.27
C ASN A 38 10.25 11.61 6.68
N VAL A 39 9.12 11.03 6.27
CA VAL A 39 7.97 11.75 5.71
C VAL A 39 6.70 11.44 6.50
N PRO A 40 5.71 12.35 6.55
CA PRO A 40 4.37 12.02 7.00
C PRO A 40 3.79 10.92 6.11
N ALA A 41 3.25 9.88 6.73
CA ALA A 41 2.74 8.71 6.03
C ALA A 41 1.70 8.00 6.90
N SER A 42 0.86 7.17 6.30
CA SER A 42 0.04 6.24 7.08
C SER A 42 0.55 4.83 6.84
N VAL A 43 0.84 4.09 7.92
CA VAL A 43 1.20 2.66 7.84
C VAL A 43 0.11 1.86 8.52
N TYR A 44 -0.60 1.04 7.77
CA TYR A 44 -1.69 0.21 8.23
C TYR A 44 -1.28 -1.26 8.31
N ARG A 45 -1.76 -1.95 9.35
CA ARG A 45 -1.74 -3.42 9.41
C ARG A 45 -2.97 -3.96 8.70
N VAL A 46 -2.76 -4.94 7.81
CA VAL A 46 -3.86 -5.67 7.18
C VAL A 46 -4.47 -6.65 8.18
N LYS A 47 -5.80 -6.62 8.30
CA LYS A 47 -6.58 -7.41 9.24
C LYS A 47 -6.54 -8.91 8.92
N GLU A 48 -6.77 -9.25 7.66
CA GLU A 48 -6.65 -10.60 7.12
C GLU A 48 -5.61 -10.56 6.00
N PRO A 49 -4.35 -10.97 6.27
CA PRO A 49 -3.31 -10.94 5.26
C PRO A 49 -3.71 -11.72 4.01
N GLY A 50 -3.42 -11.15 2.85
CA GLY A 50 -3.71 -11.78 1.56
C GLY A 50 -2.98 -11.08 0.42
N ASP A 51 -2.84 -11.77 -0.69
CA ASP A 51 -2.21 -11.25 -1.91
C ASP A 51 -3.23 -11.19 -3.06
N PRO A 52 -4.09 -10.15 -3.07
CA PRO A 52 -5.18 -10.03 -4.02
C PRO A 52 -4.69 -10.02 -5.48
N GLU A 53 -5.46 -10.66 -6.35
CA GLU A 53 -5.27 -10.62 -7.79
C GLU A 53 -5.85 -9.31 -8.34
N LEU A 54 -5.01 -8.54 -9.01
CA LEU A 54 -5.29 -7.25 -9.61
C LEU A 54 -5.69 -7.40 -11.08
N GLN A 55 -5.78 -6.27 -11.78
CA GLN A 55 -6.03 -6.26 -13.21
C GLN A 55 -4.98 -7.09 -13.97
N ASN A 56 -5.44 -7.84 -14.96
CA ASN A 56 -4.63 -8.73 -15.80
C ASN A 56 -3.97 -9.91 -15.07
N GLY A 57 -4.48 -10.31 -13.90
CA GLY A 57 -3.98 -11.49 -13.18
C GLY A 57 -2.68 -11.26 -12.40
N ASN A 58 -2.30 -9.99 -12.17
CA ASN A 58 -1.11 -9.66 -11.40
C ASN A 58 -1.41 -9.69 -9.90
N GLN A 59 -0.52 -10.24 -9.09
CA GLN A 59 -0.66 -10.12 -7.64
C GLN A 59 -0.18 -8.77 -7.10
N LEU A 60 -0.74 -8.34 -5.97
CA LEU A 60 -0.41 -7.07 -5.32
C LEU A 60 1.01 -7.04 -4.72
N CYS A 61 1.46 -8.12 -4.09
CA CYS A 61 2.86 -8.31 -3.68
C CYS A 61 3.54 -9.33 -4.60
N GLY A 62 2.87 -10.42 -4.98
CA GLY A 62 3.42 -11.52 -5.79
C GLY A 62 4.50 -12.36 -5.09
N ALA A 63 4.88 -11.97 -3.86
CA ALA A 63 5.84 -12.65 -3.02
C ALA A 63 5.19 -13.16 -1.71
N GLY A 64 3.86 -13.21 -1.65
CA GLY A 64 3.08 -13.72 -0.53
C GLY A 64 2.14 -12.68 0.07
N ASP A 65 1.39 -13.11 1.10
CA ASP A 65 0.32 -12.33 1.70
C ASP A 65 0.78 -10.97 2.20
N VAL A 66 0.08 -9.92 1.78
CA VAL A 66 0.31 -8.55 2.25
C VAL A 66 -0.17 -8.43 3.68
N THR A 67 0.73 -8.02 4.56
CA THR A 67 0.51 -7.84 6.00
C THR A 67 0.49 -6.37 6.41
N PHE A 68 1.11 -5.48 5.61
CA PHE A 68 1.11 -4.04 5.85
C PHE A 68 1.00 -3.26 4.54
N VAL A 69 0.36 -2.11 4.62
CA VAL A 69 0.25 -1.12 3.54
C VAL A 69 0.76 0.22 4.09
N ALA A 70 1.61 0.91 3.36
CA ALA A 70 2.00 2.28 3.69
C ALA A 70 1.65 3.23 2.55
N SER A 71 1.21 4.45 2.88
CA SER A 71 0.92 5.50 1.92
C SER A 71 1.49 6.86 2.34
N TRP A 72 1.95 7.63 1.36
CA TRP A 72 2.43 9.01 1.55
C TRP A 72 2.23 9.84 0.29
N ALA A 73 2.18 11.16 0.45
CA ALA A 73 2.22 12.08 -0.68
C ALA A 73 3.65 12.16 -1.25
N ASP A 74 3.82 11.94 -2.55
CA ASP A 74 5.13 11.96 -3.21
C ASP A 74 5.61 13.37 -3.59
N GLY A 75 4.76 14.37 -3.35
CA GLY A 75 5.05 15.79 -3.59
C GLY A 75 4.80 16.25 -5.03
N SER A 76 4.34 15.37 -5.92
CA SER A 76 4.02 15.69 -7.33
C SER A 76 2.52 15.78 -7.61
N GLY A 77 1.70 15.92 -6.56
CA GLY A 77 0.25 15.77 -6.67
C GLY A 77 -0.15 14.32 -6.91
N SER A 78 0.64 13.39 -6.33
CA SER A 78 0.41 11.96 -6.40
C SER A 78 0.63 11.34 -5.02
N THR A 79 -0.05 10.23 -4.79
CA THR A 79 0.06 9.39 -3.60
C THR A 79 0.80 8.11 -3.95
N ALA A 80 1.86 7.82 -3.22
CA ALA A 80 2.56 6.56 -3.27
C ALA A 80 1.91 5.56 -2.29
N ILE A 81 1.73 4.32 -2.74
CA ILE A 81 1.26 3.19 -1.94
C ILE A 81 2.25 2.06 -2.08
N THR A 82 2.70 1.51 -0.96
CA THR A 82 3.61 0.37 -0.94
C THR A 82 3.10 -0.71 0.00
N VAL A 83 3.45 -1.96 -0.29
CA VAL A 83 2.94 -3.14 0.42
C VAL A 83 4.08 -4.03 0.90
N PHE A 84 3.86 -4.72 2.01
CA PHE A 84 4.85 -5.57 2.68
C PHE A 84 4.22 -6.90 3.09
N ASN A 85 5.02 -7.97 3.10
CA ASN A 85 4.63 -9.32 3.53
C ASN A 85 5.34 -9.77 4.83
N GLY A 86 5.94 -8.82 5.55
CA GLY A 86 6.71 -9.08 6.77
C GLY A 86 5.86 -9.30 8.03
N LYS A 87 6.49 -9.77 9.12
CA LYS A 87 5.80 -9.96 10.42
C LYS A 87 5.78 -8.70 11.31
N ARG A 88 6.70 -7.78 11.07
CA ARG A 88 6.87 -6.55 11.86
C ARG A 88 6.45 -5.35 11.02
N ALA A 89 5.94 -4.32 11.70
CA ALA A 89 5.58 -3.08 11.03
C ALA A 89 6.83 -2.49 10.34
N PRO A 90 6.74 -2.17 9.04
CA PRO A 90 7.84 -1.62 8.28
C PRO A 90 8.15 -0.21 8.77
N ARG A 91 9.41 0.19 8.66
CA ARG A 91 9.88 1.55 9.01
C ARG A 91 10.40 2.32 7.82
N SER A 92 10.75 1.63 6.74
CA SER A 92 11.24 2.19 5.49
C SER A 92 10.79 1.37 4.28
N ASN A 93 10.93 1.96 3.10
CA ASN A 93 10.62 1.33 1.81
C ASN A 93 11.65 0.26 1.38
N ASP A 94 12.67 -0.05 2.20
CA ASP A 94 13.74 -0.98 1.83
C ASP A 94 13.26 -2.45 1.69
N GLU A 95 12.23 -2.82 2.45
CA GLU A 95 11.69 -4.19 2.49
C GLU A 95 10.34 -4.33 1.78
N MET A 96 9.97 -3.37 0.92
CA MET A 96 8.70 -3.40 0.20
C MET A 96 8.64 -4.55 -0.82
N CYS A 97 7.46 -5.17 -0.97
CA CYS A 97 7.22 -6.08 -2.10
C CYS A 97 7.04 -5.30 -3.40
N ALA A 98 6.21 -4.26 -3.33
CA ALA A 98 5.77 -3.48 -4.48
C ALA A 98 5.48 -2.04 -4.09
N LEU A 99 5.59 -1.15 -5.07
CA LEU A 99 5.33 0.28 -4.96
C LEU A 99 4.48 0.72 -6.15
N TYR A 100 3.43 1.47 -5.86
CA TYR A 100 2.49 2.01 -6.83
C TYR A 100 2.34 3.51 -6.57
N THR A 101 2.15 4.28 -7.64
CA THR A 101 1.94 5.73 -7.55
C THR A 101 0.64 6.07 -8.28
N TYR A 102 -0.20 6.85 -7.63
CA TYR A 102 -1.50 7.28 -8.14
C TYR A 102 -1.56 8.80 -8.17
N GLU A 103 -2.04 9.37 -9.27
CA GLU A 103 -2.31 10.80 -9.32
C GLU A 103 -3.46 11.16 -8.37
N ASP A 104 -3.30 12.22 -7.60
CA ASP A 104 -4.34 12.70 -6.71
C ASP A 104 -5.54 13.22 -7.53
N PRO A 105 -6.79 13.02 -7.08
CA PRO A 105 -7.95 13.55 -7.76
C PRO A 105 -7.86 15.09 -7.87
N LYS A 106 -8.16 15.62 -9.07
CA LYS A 106 -8.16 17.05 -9.37
C LYS A 106 -9.35 17.79 -8.78
#